data_AF-A0A091MC33-F1
#
_entry.id   AF-A0A091MC33-F1
#
_cell.length_a   1.000
_cell.length_b   1.000
_cell.length_c   1.000
_cell.angle_alpha   90.00
_cell.angle_beta   90.00
_cell.angle_gamma   90.00
#
_symmetry.space_group_name_H-M   'P 1'
#
loop_
_entity.id
_entity.type
_entity.pdbx_description
1 polymer ?
#
loop_
_entity_poly.entity_id
_entity_poly.type
_entity_poly.pdbx_seq_one_letter_code
_entity_poly.pdbx_strand_id
1 'polypeptide(L)'
;FHRGYYIRARAVDHYAQDAARVEYNFLMLSLQILSLGAGFDSLYFRLKDIGLLHHTVVYEVDFPNVACQKATLIKRMKELSALVGDIGGEGLGAITFSGEDYKLLGVDLAELSELERALEEAGLDNEIPTLFIAEVVLTYMENSRSDALIQWAAEHFSQACFLLYEQMHPEDPFGHVMQQHFSQLNSALRSLAQYPDCEAQQRRFFEKGWTECSVMDMNKFFTYFTPEEEQQRVQALEPFDEFEEWHLKCSHYFVLTASKGMEPSWTPLLSSMTVPHCDGPVRMAGSITAAVCAVHSEISGLRRYGHHSVLIKPNVILTTGGFGEEDGRHCRMRNFHVLIKHAGYWKADCVKKEDPDKRWGE
;
A
#
# COMPACT_ATOMS: atom_id res chain seq x y z
N PHE A 1 -10.24 -7.18 2.69
CA PHE A 1 -8.81 -7.41 2.36
C PHE A 1 -8.49 -7.40 0.86
N HIS A 2 -9.21 -8.16 0.02
CA HIS A 2 -8.92 -8.28 -1.43
C HIS A 2 -8.87 -6.94 -2.16
N ARG A 3 -9.86 -6.06 -1.95
CA ARG A 3 -9.88 -4.69 -2.52
C ARG A 3 -8.61 -3.88 -2.23
N GLY A 4 -8.05 -4.02 -1.02
CA GLY A 4 -6.80 -3.37 -0.64
C GLY A 4 -5.55 -3.94 -1.33
N TYR A 5 -5.54 -5.23 -1.67
CA TYR A 5 -4.46 -5.81 -2.48
C TYR A 5 -4.62 -5.51 -3.96
N TYR A 6 -5.86 -5.52 -4.45
CA TYR A 6 -6.19 -5.12 -5.81
C TYR A 6 -5.68 -3.71 -6.11
N ILE A 7 -5.97 -2.73 -5.24
CA ILE A 7 -5.55 -1.35 -5.48
C ILE A 7 -4.04 -1.17 -5.41
N ARG A 8 -3.37 -1.89 -4.50
CA ARG A 8 -1.91 -1.97 -4.42
C ARG A 8 -1.31 -2.46 -5.74
N ALA A 9 -1.76 -3.63 -6.19
CA ALA A 9 -1.28 -4.23 -7.44
C ALA A 9 -1.59 -3.31 -8.63
N ARG A 10 -2.78 -2.71 -8.67
CA ARG A 10 -3.18 -1.81 -9.75
C ARG A 10 -2.32 -0.55 -9.81
N ALA A 11 -1.93 0.01 -8.67
CA ALA A 11 -1.06 1.17 -8.63
C ALA A 11 0.31 0.86 -9.23
N VAL A 12 0.98 -0.19 -8.76
CA VAL A 12 2.31 -0.55 -9.28
C VAL A 12 2.25 -0.95 -10.75
N ASP A 13 1.25 -1.75 -11.13
CA ASP A 13 1.02 -2.18 -12.50
C ASP A 13 0.74 -1.00 -13.45
N HIS A 14 -0.04 0.00 -13.01
CA HIS A 14 -0.34 1.19 -13.79
C HIS A 14 0.94 1.97 -14.14
N TYR A 15 1.78 2.28 -13.15
CA TYR A 15 3.02 3.03 -13.39
C TYR A 15 4.05 2.25 -14.21
N ALA A 16 4.19 0.95 -13.95
CA ALA A 16 5.11 0.11 -14.72
C ALA A 16 4.69 0.00 -16.19
N GLN A 17 3.39 -0.17 -16.46
CA GLN A 17 2.87 -0.17 -17.83
C GLN A 17 3.02 1.20 -18.51
N ASP A 18 2.77 2.29 -17.79
CA ASP A 18 2.90 3.63 -18.34
C ASP A 18 4.36 3.93 -18.71
N ALA A 19 5.34 3.55 -17.87
CA ALA A 19 6.76 3.67 -18.20
C ALA A 19 7.13 2.89 -19.47
N ALA A 20 6.72 1.62 -19.55
CA ALA A 20 6.97 0.77 -20.73
C ALA A 20 6.25 1.28 -22.00
N ARG A 21 5.12 1.98 -21.86
CA ARG A 21 4.40 2.58 -23.01
C ARG A 21 4.99 3.91 -23.47
N VAL A 22 5.53 4.71 -22.56
CA VAL A 22 6.23 5.96 -22.93
C VAL A 22 7.43 5.64 -23.80
N GLU A 23 8.16 4.60 -23.46
CA GLU A 23 9.25 4.02 -24.27
C GLU A 23 8.78 3.71 -25.70
N TYR A 24 7.69 2.95 -25.84
CA TYR A 24 7.14 2.51 -27.12
C TYR A 24 6.66 3.68 -28.01
N ASN A 25 6.03 4.70 -27.41
CA ASN A 25 5.34 5.74 -28.18
C ASN A 25 6.21 6.95 -28.55
N PHE A 26 7.25 7.27 -27.77
CA PHE A 26 7.94 8.56 -27.93
C PHE A 26 9.41 8.45 -28.31
N LEU A 27 10.09 7.35 -27.98
CA LEU A 27 11.55 7.39 -27.88
C LEU A 27 12.28 6.24 -28.60
N MET A 28 11.69 5.05 -28.77
CA MET A 28 12.44 3.85 -29.21
C MET A 28 13.78 3.69 -28.44
N LEU A 29 13.82 4.17 -27.20
CA LEU A 29 14.99 4.10 -26.33
C LEU A 29 14.88 2.84 -25.49
N SER A 30 16.02 2.29 -25.07
CA SER A 30 16.03 1.21 -24.09
C SER A 30 15.54 1.71 -22.73
N LEU A 31 14.87 0.83 -21.98
CA LEU A 31 14.47 1.05 -20.59
C LEU A 31 15.10 -0.01 -19.68
N GLN A 32 15.37 0.36 -18.43
CA GLN A 32 15.64 -0.61 -17.37
C GLN A 32 14.59 -0.50 -16.29
N ILE A 33 14.13 -1.64 -15.77
CA ILE A 33 13.31 -1.69 -14.56
C ILE A 33 14.11 -2.38 -13.48
N LEU A 34 14.31 -1.73 -12.34
CA LEU A 34 14.96 -2.29 -11.17
C LEU A 34 13.96 -2.44 -10.03
N SER A 35 13.45 -3.64 -9.84
CA SER A 35 12.56 -3.99 -8.73
C SER A 35 13.36 -4.39 -7.50
N LEU A 36 13.31 -3.54 -6.48
CA LEU A 36 14.02 -3.68 -5.21
C LEU A 36 13.11 -4.39 -4.22
N GLY A 37 13.56 -5.51 -3.65
CA GLY A 37 12.76 -6.34 -2.74
C GLY A 37 11.60 -7.02 -3.48
N ALA A 38 11.88 -7.57 -4.65
CA ALA A 38 10.85 -8.07 -5.58
C ALA A 38 10.04 -9.25 -5.02
N GLY A 39 10.54 -9.96 -4.01
CA GLY A 39 9.92 -11.16 -3.48
C GLY A 39 9.59 -12.14 -4.59
N PHE A 40 8.37 -12.66 -4.60
CA PHE A 40 7.83 -13.49 -5.68
C PHE A 40 6.90 -12.72 -6.62
N ASP A 41 7.14 -11.42 -6.79
CA ASP A 41 6.37 -10.62 -7.74
C ASP A 41 6.44 -11.19 -9.16
N SER A 42 5.38 -10.97 -9.94
CA SER A 42 5.20 -11.51 -11.29
C SER A 42 5.15 -10.44 -12.37
N LEU A 43 5.42 -9.16 -12.04
CA LEU A 43 5.28 -8.02 -12.95
C LEU A 43 6.02 -8.27 -14.27
N TYR A 44 7.28 -8.70 -14.23
CA TYR A 44 8.04 -9.03 -15.43
C TYR A 44 7.26 -9.97 -16.35
N PHE A 45 6.82 -11.12 -15.82
CA PHE A 45 6.13 -12.14 -16.61
C PHE A 45 4.83 -11.62 -17.20
N ARG A 46 4.05 -10.85 -16.42
CA ARG A 46 2.80 -10.24 -16.90
C ARG A 46 3.07 -9.26 -18.04
N LEU A 47 4.05 -8.38 -17.89
CA LEU A 47 4.39 -7.37 -18.90
C LEU A 47 5.01 -7.99 -20.15
N LYS A 48 5.83 -9.04 -19.99
CA LYS A 48 6.44 -9.80 -21.08
C LYS A 48 5.37 -10.51 -21.92
N ASP A 49 4.42 -11.18 -21.28
CA ASP A 49 3.35 -11.94 -21.96
C ASP A 49 2.44 -11.03 -22.80
N ILE A 50 2.20 -9.79 -22.36
CA ILE A 50 1.43 -8.79 -23.12
C ILE A 50 2.27 -7.96 -24.10
N GLY A 51 3.57 -8.27 -24.26
CA GLY A 51 4.45 -7.64 -25.24
C GLY A 51 4.86 -6.20 -24.91
N LEU A 52 4.93 -5.82 -23.64
CA LEU A 52 5.35 -4.47 -23.24
C LEU A 52 6.86 -4.31 -22.98
N LEU A 53 7.64 -5.40 -22.99
CA LEU A 53 9.08 -5.38 -22.62
C LEU A 53 10.03 -5.55 -23.81
N HIS A 54 9.69 -5.04 -25.00
CA HIS A 54 10.49 -5.29 -26.21
C HIS A 54 11.92 -4.71 -26.17
N HIS A 55 12.11 -3.58 -25.48
CA HIS A 55 13.39 -2.88 -25.35
C HIS A 55 13.75 -2.61 -23.87
N THR A 56 13.14 -3.41 -22.98
CA THR A 56 13.26 -3.24 -21.54
C THR A 56 14.02 -4.40 -20.92
N VAL A 57 15.07 -4.12 -20.13
CA VAL A 57 15.71 -5.14 -19.27
C VAL A 57 15.20 -4.98 -17.85
N VAL A 58 14.74 -6.07 -17.25
CA VAL A 58 14.22 -6.09 -15.88
C VAL A 58 15.22 -6.76 -14.95
N TYR A 59 15.61 -6.03 -13.92
CA TYR A 59 16.45 -6.46 -12.81
C TYR A 59 15.57 -6.59 -11.57
N GLU A 60 15.58 -7.75 -10.94
CA GLU A 60 14.97 -7.96 -9.64
C GLU A 60 16.04 -8.24 -8.61
N VAL A 61 15.94 -7.60 -7.45
CA VAL A 61 16.86 -7.79 -6.34
C VAL A 61 16.07 -8.18 -5.10
N ASP A 62 16.52 -9.22 -4.42
CA ASP A 62 16.03 -9.60 -3.10
C ASP A 62 17.15 -10.29 -2.32
N PHE A 63 16.88 -10.65 -1.06
CA PHE A 63 17.82 -11.46 -0.28
C PHE A 63 18.20 -12.75 -1.02
N PRO A 64 19.45 -13.23 -0.89
CA PRO A 64 19.94 -14.42 -1.60
C PRO A 64 19.02 -15.65 -1.50
N ASN A 65 18.42 -15.90 -0.34
CA ASN A 65 17.50 -17.02 -0.15
C ASN A 65 16.21 -16.86 -0.96
N VAL A 66 15.64 -15.65 -1.00
CA VAL A 66 14.40 -15.35 -1.74
C VAL A 66 14.65 -15.46 -3.25
N ALA A 67 15.72 -14.83 -3.73
CA ALA A 67 16.15 -14.92 -5.12
C ALA A 67 16.40 -16.37 -5.56
N CYS A 68 17.06 -17.19 -4.72
CA CYS A 68 17.32 -18.60 -5.02
C CYS A 68 16.04 -19.43 -5.13
N GLN A 69 15.08 -19.20 -4.25
CA GLN A 69 13.77 -19.86 -4.30
C GLN A 69 13.00 -19.45 -5.56
N LYS A 70 12.98 -18.15 -5.90
CA LYS A 70 12.31 -17.65 -7.11
C LYS A 70 12.96 -18.21 -8.38
N ALA A 71 14.29 -18.19 -8.47
CA ALA A 71 15.02 -18.82 -9.58
C ALA A 71 14.66 -20.31 -9.75
N THR A 72 14.53 -21.04 -8.64
CA THR A 72 14.12 -22.44 -8.65
C THR A 72 12.70 -22.61 -9.20
N LEU A 73 11.77 -21.72 -8.85
CA LEU A 73 10.40 -21.75 -9.39
C LEU A 73 10.37 -21.45 -10.88
N ILE A 74 11.09 -20.42 -11.33
CA ILE A 74 11.18 -20.04 -12.75
C ILE A 74 11.72 -21.20 -13.58
N LYS A 75 12.81 -21.86 -13.14
CA LYS A 75 13.40 -23.01 -13.85
C LYS A 75 12.48 -24.23 -13.89
N ARG A 76 11.61 -24.41 -12.90
CA ARG A 76 10.70 -25.57 -12.83
C ARG A 76 9.44 -25.40 -13.69
N MET A 77 9.01 -24.17 -13.93
CA MET A 77 7.79 -23.85 -14.66
C MET A 77 8.13 -23.52 -16.10
N LYS A 78 7.71 -24.38 -17.04
CA LYS A 78 8.06 -24.25 -18.48
C LYS A 78 7.57 -22.94 -19.08
N GLU A 79 6.40 -22.48 -18.64
CA GLU A 79 5.78 -21.24 -19.06
C GLU A 79 6.65 -20.02 -18.69
N LEU A 80 7.20 -20.02 -17.46
CA LEU A 80 8.06 -18.94 -16.99
C LEU A 80 9.45 -18.99 -17.64
N SER A 81 10.04 -20.18 -17.76
CA SER A 81 11.34 -20.36 -18.40
C SER A 81 11.32 -19.98 -19.89
N ALA A 82 10.19 -20.21 -20.57
CA ALA A 82 10.03 -19.82 -21.96
C ALA A 82 9.98 -18.29 -22.15
N LEU A 83 9.38 -17.56 -21.20
CA LEU A 83 9.26 -16.10 -21.28
C LEU A 83 10.60 -15.38 -21.09
N VAL A 84 11.45 -15.87 -20.17
CA VAL A 84 12.76 -15.26 -19.86
C VAL A 84 13.85 -15.60 -20.89
N GLY A 85 13.61 -16.57 -21.78
CA GLY A 85 14.62 -17.14 -22.66
C GLY A 85 15.60 -18.02 -21.89
N ASP A 86 15.61 -19.32 -22.17
CA ASP A 86 16.48 -20.31 -21.50
C ASP A 86 17.94 -20.15 -21.93
N ILE A 87 18.64 -19.18 -21.35
CA ILE A 87 20.09 -19.09 -21.44
C ILE A 87 20.61 -19.96 -20.29
N GLY A 88 21.11 -21.15 -20.60
CA GLY A 88 21.59 -22.16 -19.64
C GLY A 88 22.82 -21.77 -18.80
N GLY A 89 22.97 -20.49 -18.43
CA GLY A 89 23.97 -20.00 -17.49
C GLY A 89 23.48 -20.21 -16.05
N GLU A 90 24.19 -21.04 -15.30
CA GLU A 90 24.17 -20.92 -13.85
C GLU A 90 24.64 -19.51 -13.48
N GLY A 91 23.84 -18.80 -12.70
CA GLY A 91 24.18 -17.44 -12.28
C GLY A 91 25.51 -17.41 -11.53
N LEU A 92 26.36 -16.43 -11.83
CA LEU A 92 27.68 -16.29 -11.22
C LEU A 92 27.58 -15.31 -10.04
N GLY A 93 28.05 -15.73 -8.86
CA GLY A 93 28.11 -14.86 -7.68
C GLY A 93 26.73 -14.42 -7.19
N ALA A 94 26.48 -13.11 -7.19
CA ALA A 94 25.21 -12.52 -6.74
C ALA A 94 24.07 -12.70 -7.75
N ILE A 95 24.39 -12.90 -9.03
CA ILE A 95 23.39 -13.18 -10.06
C ILE A 95 22.88 -14.59 -9.84
N THR A 96 21.61 -14.72 -9.48
CA THR A 96 20.99 -16.01 -9.16
C THR A 96 20.28 -16.61 -10.39
N PHE A 97 19.77 -15.76 -11.28
CA PHE A 97 19.19 -16.15 -12.56
C PHE A 97 19.44 -15.05 -13.61
N SER A 98 19.69 -15.46 -14.86
CA SER A 98 19.95 -14.56 -15.98
C SER A 98 19.30 -15.11 -17.24
N GLY A 99 18.22 -14.46 -17.67
CA GLY A 99 17.58 -14.66 -18.98
C GLY A 99 18.02 -13.60 -19.99
N GLU A 100 17.32 -13.51 -21.12
CA GLU A 100 17.59 -12.54 -22.20
C GLU A 100 17.45 -11.09 -21.72
N ASP A 101 16.29 -10.76 -21.14
CA ASP A 101 15.92 -9.42 -20.67
C ASP A 101 15.44 -9.43 -19.21
N TYR A 102 15.77 -10.49 -18.47
CA TYR A 102 15.43 -10.65 -17.05
C TYR A 102 16.64 -11.10 -16.23
N LYS A 103 17.00 -10.33 -15.21
CA LYS A 103 18.10 -10.61 -14.28
C LYS A 103 17.56 -10.67 -12.86
N LEU A 104 17.91 -11.71 -12.11
CA LEU A 104 17.55 -11.87 -10.71
C LEU A 104 18.80 -11.96 -9.85
N LEU A 105 18.92 -11.06 -8.90
CA LEU A 105 20.10 -10.89 -8.06
C LEU A 105 19.74 -11.16 -6.59
N GLY A 106 20.62 -11.90 -5.92
CA GLY A 106 20.55 -12.20 -4.50
C GLY A 106 21.48 -11.27 -3.72
N VAL A 107 20.98 -10.12 -3.29
CA VAL A 107 21.77 -9.09 -2.58
C VAL A 107 20.94 -8.45 -1.47
N ASP A 108 21.58 -8.17 -0.33
CA ASP A 108 20.97 -7.35 0.72
C ASP A 108 20.98 -5.88 0.28
N LEU A 109 19.81 -5.27 0.15
CA LEU A 109 19.65 -3.86 -0.24
C LEU A 109 20.33 -2.89 0.74
N ALA A 110 20.62 -3.31 1.97
CA ALA A 110 21.36 -2.49 2.93
C ALA A 110 22.86 -2.38 2.59
N GLU A 111 23.40 -3.31 1.79
CA GLU A 111 24.82 -3.39 1.43
C GLU A 111 25.04 -2.81 0.02
N LEU A 112 24.95 -1.47 -0.08
CA LEU A 112 24.96 -0.73 -1.35
C LEU A 112 26.16 -1.03 -2.25
N SER A 113 27.35 -1.19 -1.69
CA SER A 113 28.55 -1.51 -2.49
C SER A 113 28.46 -2.88 -3.14
N GLU A 114 27.79 -3.85 -2.50
CA GLU A 114 27.55 -5.16 -3.12
C GLU A 114 26.44 -5.08 -4.17
N LEU A 115 25.40 -4.29 -3.91
CA LEU A 115 24.31 -4.03 -4.85
C LEU A 115 24.82 -3.42 -6.15
N GLU A 116 25.61 -2.34 -6.05
CA GLU A 116 26.19 -1.65 -7.19
C GLU A 116 27.05 -2.59 -8.04
N ARG A 117 28.02 -3.27 -7.41
CA ARG A 117 28.88 -4.25 -8.10
C ARG A 117 28.06 -5.34 -8.80
N ALA A 118 27.06 -5.89 -8.13
CA ALA A 118 26.27 -6.98 -8.67
C ALA A 118 25.40 -6.53 -9.85
N LEU A 119 24.86 -5.31 -9.82
CA LEU A 119 24.12 -4.73 -10.92
C LEU A 119 25.02 -4.43 -12.12
N GLU A 120 26.20 -3.86 -11.90
CA GLU A 120 27.21 -3.66 -12.94
C GLU A 120 27.61 -4.98 -13.61
N GLU A 121 27.90 -6.02 -12.81
CA GLU A 121 28.20 -7.37 -13.29
C GLU A 121 27.03 -8.00 -14.08
N ALA A 122 25.79 -7.63 -13.75
CA ALA A 122 24.59 -8.07 -14.45
C ALA A 122 24.31 -7.29 -15.75
N GLY A 123 25.09 -6.25 -16.03
CA GLY A 123 25.00 -5.43 -17.24
C GLY A 123 24.07 -4.22 -17.13
N LEU A 124 23.74 -3.77 -15.92
CA LEU A 124 23.02 -2.52 -15.71
C LEU A 124 23.84 -1.34 -16.24
N ASP A 125 23.20 -0.49 -17.04
CA ASP A 125 23.82 0.73 -17.60
C ASP A 125 23.16 1.99 -17.01
N ASN A 126 23.94 2.80 -16.31
CA ASN A 126 23.46 3.99 -15.61
C ASN A 126 23.08 5.16 -16.56
N GLU A 127 23.45 5.07 -17.84
CA GLU A 127 23.05 6.03 -18.88
C GLU A 127 21.69 5.69 -19.49
N ILE A 128 21.16 4.48 -19.24
CA ILE A 128 19.83 4.08 -19.71
C ILE A 128 18.76 4.54 -18.71
N PRO A 129 17.65 5.16 -19.17
CA PRO A 129 16.50 5.47 -18.33
C PRO A 129 16.09 4.30 -17.45
N THR A 130 16.05 4.52 -16.13
CA THR A 130 15.80 3.43 -15.17
C THR A 130 14.61 3.73 -14.27
N LEU A 131 13.63 2.82 -14.26
CA LEU A 131 12.51 2.80 -13.31
C LEU A 131 12.85 1.92 -12.11
N PHE A 132 12.96 2.51 -10.93
CA PHE A 132 13.07 1.80 -9.67
C PHE A 132 11.68 1.51 -9.12
N ILE A 133 11.46 0.31 -8.60
CA ILE A 133 10.22 -0.07 -7.93
C ILE A 133 10.57 -0.60 -6.54
N ALA A 134 10.01 0.02 -5.50
CA ALA A 134 10.05 -0.49 -4.13
C ALA A 134 8.62 -0.58 -3.59
N GLU A 135 8.08 -1.80 -3.50
CA GLU A 135 6.69 -2.06 -3.13
C GLU A 135 6.62 -2.70 -1.74
N VAL A 136 6.51 -1.88 -0.70
CA VAL A 136 6.55 -2.27 0.73
C VAL A 136 7.90 -2.89 1.08
N VAL A 137 8.99 -2.11 0.95
CA VAL A 137 10.37 -2.62 1.08
C VAL A 137 11.22 -1.73 1.97
N LEU A 138 11.36 -0.45 1.61
CA LEU A 138 12.19 0.52 2.34
C LEU A 138 11.69 0.72 3.78
N THR A 139 10.38 0.57 4.00
CA THR A 139 9.75 0.63 5.32
C THR A 139 10.33 -0.35 6.33
N TYR A 140 10.90 -1.48 5.89
CA TYR A 140 11.50 -2.49 6.77
C TYR A 140 12.99 -2.23 7.05
N MET A 141 13.65 -1.40 6.24
CA MET A 141 15.07 -1.09 6.37
C MET A 141 15.29 -0.02 7.44
N GLU A 142 16.50 0.04 8.00
CA GLU A 142 16.90 1.21 8.77
C GLU A 142 16.80 2.47 7.89
N ASN A 143 16.31 3.58 8.46
CA ASN A 143 16.09 4.81 7.69
C ASN A 143 17.39 5.29 7.04
N SER A 144 18.53 5.21 7.74
CA SER A 144 19.85 5.56 7.20
C SER A 144 20.22 4.76 5.94
N ARG A 145 19.91 3.46 5.92
CA ARG A 145 20.19 2.54 4.81
C ARG A 145 19.24 2.76 3.63
N SER A 146 17.94 2.90 3.89
CA SER A 146 16.98 3.17 2.81
C SER A 146 17.15 4.57 2.21
N ASP A 147 17.52 5.56 3.03
CA ASP A 147 17.90 6.89 2.54
C ASP A 147 19.13 6.85 1.63
N ALA A 148 20.14 6.07 2.02
CA ALA A 148 21.35 5.90 1.22
C ALA A 148 21.04 5.23 -0.12
N LEU A 149 20.10 4.27 -0.17
CA LEU A 149 19.63 3.66 -1.42
C LEU A 149 18.90 4.65 -2.34
N ILE A 150 18.00 5.48 -1.78
CA ILE A 150 17.30 6.53 -2.54
C ILE A 150 18.30 7.54 -3.11
N GLN A 151 19.29 7.93 -2.31
CA GLN A 151 20.34 8.87 -2.72
C GLN A 151 21.27 8.25 -3.76
N TRP A 152 21.69 7.00 -3.57
CA TRP A 152 22.48 6.26 -4.54
C TRP A 152 21.80 6.23 -5.91
N ALA A 153 20.50 5.89 -5.97
CA ALA A 153 19.74 5.89 -7.21
C ALA A 153 19.71 7.29 -7.88
N ALA A 154 19.58 8.36 -7.09
CA ALA A 154 19.63 9.72 -7.63
C ALA A 154 21.03 10.15 -8.09
N GLU A 155 22.11 9.67 -7.47
CA GLU A 155 23.48 10.06 -7.80
C GLU A 155 24.03 9.32 -9.02
N HIS A 156 23.73 8.01 -9.12
CA HIS A 156 24.35 7.13 -10.11
C HIS A 156 23.68 7.22 -11.48
N PHE A 157 22.39 7.56 -11.54
CA PHE A 157 21.62 7.56 -12.78
C PHE A 157 21.38 8.98 -13.28
N SER A 158 21.63 9.21 -14.57
CA SER A 158 21.36 10.49 -15.22
C SER A 158 19.85 10.69 -15.43
N GLN A 159 19.15 9.59 -15.72
CA GLN A 159 17.72 9.54 -16.05
C GLN A 159 17.04 8.44 -15.23
N ALA A 160 16.22 8.82 -14.25
CA ALA A 160 15.60 7.88 -13.34
C ALA A 160 14.18 8.27 -12.92
N CYS A 161 13.38 7.25 -12.64
CA CYS A 161 12.09 7.37 -11.96
C CYS A 161 12.03 6.37 -10.79
N PHE A 162 11.54 6.80 -9.63
CA PHE A 162 11.37 5.94 -8.45
C PHE A 162 9.89 5.81 -8.11
N LEU A 163 9.39 4.58 -8.12
CA LEU A 163 8.06 4.22 -7.68
C LEU A 163 8.12 3.58 -6.30
N LEU A 164 7.48 4.21 -5.32
CA LEU A 164 7.41 3.73 -3.94
C LEU A 164 5.95 3.53 -3.53
N TYR A 165 5.62 2.36 -3.00
CA TYR A 165 4.32 2.07 -2.38
C TYR A 165 4.54 1.59 -0.95
N GLU A 166 4.13 2.36 0.06
CA GLU A 166 4.36 2.03 1.48
C GLU A 166 3.26 2.57 2.40
N GLN A 167 3.39 2.26 3.70
CA GLN A 167 2.51 2.73 4.75
C GLN A 167 2.79 4.19 5.15
N MET A 168 1.77 4.87 5.69
CA MET A 168 1.90 6.15 6.37
C MET A 168 0.91 6.29 7.54
N HIS A 169 0.97 7.43 8.22
CA HIS A 169 0.13 7.85 9.35
C HIS A 169 0.19 6.91 10.57
N PRO A 170 1.34 6.84 11.26
CA PRO A 170 1.53 5.97 12.44
C PRO A 170 0.74 6.39 13.68
N GLU A 171 0.29 7.64 13.75
CA GLU A 171 -0.14 8.30 14.99
C GLU A 171 -1.64 8.17 15.30
N ASP A 172 -2.45 7.73 14.34
CA ASP A 172 -3.88 7.56 14.56
C ASP A 172 -4.21 6.15 15.11
N PRO A 173 -5.45 5.88 15.58
CA PRO A 173 -5.81 4.57 16.11
C PRO A 173 -5.57 3.40 15.14
N PHE A 174 -5.77 3.60 13.84
CA PHE A 174 -5.48 2.57 12.83
C PHE A 174 -3.97 2.40 12.67
N GLY A 175 -3.23 3.50 12.57
CA GLY A 175 -1.76 3.54 12.51
C GLY A 175 -1.11 2.79 13.68
N HIS A 176 -1.59 2.99 14.90
CA HIS A 176 -1.12 2.27 16.08
C HIS A 176 -1.36 0.74 15.98
N VAL A 177 -2.57 0.33 15.58
CA VAL A 177 -2.88 -1.09 15.37
C VAL A 177 -2.02 -1.70 14.27
N MET A 178 -1.81 -0.97 13.17
CA MET A 178 -0.96 -1.38 12.06
C MET A 178 0.49 -1.59 12.51
N GLN A 179 1.09 -0.62 13.23
CA GLN A 179 2.45 -0.74 13.75
C GLN A 179 2.60 -1.91 14.73
N GLN A 180 1.61 -2.12 15.61
CA GLN A 180 1.61 -3.24 16.53
C GLN A 180 1.55 -4.58 15.79
N HIS A 181 0.70 -4.70 14.77
CA HIS A 181 0.58 -5.89 13.95
C HIS A 181 1.93 -6.28 13.30
N PHE A 182 2.58 -5.33 12.64
CA PHE A 182 3.87 -5.57 11.99
C PHE A 182 5.01 -5.84 12.99
N SER A 183 4.95 -5.24 14.18
CA SER A 183 5.91 -5.54 15.26
C SER A 183 5.77 -6.97 15.77
N GLN A 184 4.53 -7.47 15.92
CA GLN A 184 4.26 -8.86 16.32
C GLN A 184 4.74 -9.90 15.29
N LEU A 185 4.85 -9.50 14.03
CA LEU A 185 5.39 -10.32 12.93
C LEU A 185 6.91 -10.22 12.78
N ASN A 186 7.61 -9.52 13.68
CA ASN A 186 9.05 -9.21 13.59
C ASN A 186 9.44 -8.43 12.32
N SER A 187 8.53 -7.61 11.80
CA SER A 187 8.70 -6.83 10.58
C SER A 187 8.30 -5.37 10.83
N ALA A 188 8.88 -4.76 11.87
CA ALA A 188 8.52 -3.40 12.28
C ALA A 188 8.69 -2.38 11.12
N LEU A 189 7.74 -1.45 11.01
CA LEU A 189 7.73 -0.39 9.99
C LEU A 189 8.62 0.78 10.46
N ARG A 190 9.90 0.73 10.11
CA ARG A 190 10.94 1.66 10.58
C ARG A 190 10.82 3.04 9.95
N SER A 191 10.47 3.11 8.66
CA SER A 191 10.35 4.39 7.93
C SER A 191 9.37 5.36 8.60
N LEU A 192 8.29 4.84 9.21
CA LEU A 192 7.25 5.66 9.83
C LEU A 192 7.75 6.55 10.97
N ALA A 193 8.86 6.18 11.63
CA ALA A 193 9.41 6.97 12.72
C ALA A 193 9.98 8.33 12.28
N GLN A 194 10.36 8.46 11.01
CA GLN A 194 10.96 9.69 10.45
C GLN A 194 10.14 10.26 9.29
N TYR A 195 9.43 9.38 8.57
CA TYR A 195 8.66 9.71 7.38
C TYR A 195 7.19 9.28 7.58
N PRO A 196 6.44 9.97 8.47
CA PRO A 196 5.10 9.53 8.88
C PRO A 196 3.99 9.87 7.88
N ASP A 197 4.23 10.73 6.89
CA ASP A 197 3.20 11.22 5.98
C ASP A 197 3.75 11.55 4.58
N CYS A 198 2.82 11.89 3.67
CA CYS A 198 3.11 12.29 2.29
C CYS A 198 4.16 13.42 2.20
N GLU A 199 4.04 14.46 3.04
CA GLU A 199 4.93 15.63 2.99
C GLU A 199 6.36 15.25 3.42
N ALA A 200 6.49 14.43 4.47
CA ALA A 200 7.77 13.92 4.92
C ALA A 200 8.43 13.01 3.86
N GLN A 201 7.66 12.17 3.17
CA GLN A 201 8.17 11.35 2.07
C GLN A 201 8.59 12.21 0.86
N GLN A 202 7.84 13.26 0.50
CA GLN A 202 8.27 14.18 -0.56
C GLN A 202 9.58 14.88 -0.21
N ARG A 203 9.67 15.45 1.01
CA ARG A 203 10.90 16.08 1.50
C ARG A 203 12.08 15.11 1.47
N ARG A 204 11.86 13.87 1.91
CA ARG A 204 12.87 12.80 1.85
C ARG A 204 13.45 12.66 0.45
N PHE A 205 12.63 12.52 -0.60
CA PHE A 205 13.14 12.36 -1.96
C PHE A 205 13.87 13.61 -2.47
N PHE A 206 13.35 14.80 -2.22
CA PHE A 206 14.02 16.05 -2.62
C PHE A 206 15.39 16.22 -1.94
N GLU A 207 15.49 15.94 -0.63
CA GLU A 207 16.74 15.99 0.12
C GLU A 207 17.78 14.96 -0.36
N LYS A 208 17.33 13.90 -1.05
CA LYS A 208 18.18 12.84 -1.60
C LYS A 208 18.48 13.00 -3.09
N GLY A 209 18.22 14.19 -3.66
CA GLY A 209 18.69 14.55 -5.01
C GLY A 209 17.68 14.30 -6.14
N TRP A 210 16.43 13.94 -5.83
CA TRP A 210 15.36 13.86 -6.81
C TRP A 210 14.81 15.25 -7.11
N THR A 211 14.50 15.54 -8.38
CA THR A 211 14.10 16.89 -8.82
C THR A 211 12.60 17.10 -8.87
N GLU A 212 11.84 16.02 -9.06
CA GLU A 212 10.38 16.01 -9.01
C GLU A 212 9.92 14.88 -8.09
N CYS A 213 8.84 15.13 -7.34
CA CYS A 213 8.24 14.12 -6.48
C CYS A 213 6.75 14.41 -6.28
N SER A 214 5.90 13.44 -6.57
CA SER A 214 4.48 13.50 -6.27
C SER A 214 4.02 12.24 -5.56
N VAL A 215 3.07 12.42 -4.65
CA VAL A 215 2.62 11.40 -3.70
C VAL A 215 1.12 11.53 -3.50
N MET A 216 0.44 10.40 -3.34
CA MET A 216 -0.96 10.38 -2.96
C MET A 216 -1.31 9.14 -2.16
N ASP A 217 -2.32 9.25 -1.31
CA ASP A 217 -2.93 8.10 -0.65
C ASP A 217 -3.70 7.22 -1.65
N MET A 218 -4.03 6.01 -1.22
CA MET A 218 -4.71 5.05 -2.08
C MET A 218 -6.18 5.40 -2.33
N ASN A 219 -6.83 6.26 -1.53
CA ASN A 219 -8.19 6.72 -1.83
C ASN A 219 -8.19 7.66 -3.04
N LYS A 220 -7.22 8.58 -3.09
CA LYS A 220 -6.99 9.45 -4.25
C LYS A 220 -6.62 8.62 -5.48
N PHE A 221 -5.72 7.64 -5.34
CA PHE A 221 -5.39 6.75 -6.45
C PHE A 221 -6.62 6.01 -6.98
N PHE A 222 -7.45 5.43 -6.10
CA PHE A 222 -8.69 4.76 -6.53
C PHE A 222 -9.61 5.72 -7.30
N THR A 223 -9.80 6.91 -6.75
CA THR A 223 -10.76 7.89 -7.28
C THR A 223 -10.34 8.44 -8.64
N TYR A 224 -9.05 8.77 -8.81
CA TYR A 224 -8.57 9.51 -9.98
C TYR A 224 -7.87 8.63 -11.03
N PHE A 225 -7.29 7.50 -10.64
CA PHE A 225 -6.48 6.64 -11.52
C PHE A 225 -7.12 5.27 -11.79
N THR A 226 -8.33 5.04 -11.27
CA THR A 226 -9.14 3.86 -11.63
C THR A 226 -10.37 4.32 -12.41
N PRO A 227 -10.51 3.98 -13.70
CA PRO A 227 -11.69 4.35 -14.50
C PRO A 227 -12.99 3.87 -13.85
N GLU A 228 -14.09 4.60 -14.03
CA GLU A 228 -15.37 4.28 -13.41
C GLU A 228 -15.85 2.85 -13.73
N GLU A 229 -15.67 2.40 -14.97
CA GLU A 229 -15.98 1.02 -15.38
C GLU A 229 -15.21 -0.01 -14.56
N GLU A 230 -13.92 0.25 -14.29
CA GLU A 230 -13.08 -0.64 -13.50
C GLU A 230 -13.47 -0.60 -12.01
N GLN A 231 -13.85 0.58 -11.49
CA GLN A 231 -14.39 0.70 -10.13
C GLN A 231 -15.69 -0.12 -9.98
N GLN A 232 -16.61 -0.02 -10.95
CA GLN A 232 -17.86 -0.79 -10.97
C GLN A 232 -17.59 -2.29 -11.06
N ARG A 233 -16.66 -2.71 -11.93
CA ARG A 233 -16.26 -4.12 -12.08
C ARG A 233 -15.74 -4.69 -10.76
N VAL A 234 -14.81 -4.00 -10.09
CA VAL A 234 -14.24 -4.43 -8.81
C VAL A 234 -15.31 -4.50 -7.72
N GLN A 235 -16.23 -3.52 -7.69
CA GLN A 235 -17.34 -3.52 -6.74
C GLN A 235 -18.28 -4.71 -6.93
N ALA A 236 -18.42 -5.23 -8.15
CA ALA A 236 -19.28 -6.36 -8.48
C ALA A 236 -18.65 -7.74 -8.23
N LEU A 237 -17.35 -7.84 -7.95
CA LEU A 237 -16.66 -9.14 -7.78
C LEU A 237 -17.08 -9.90 -6.52
N GLU A 238 -17.33 -9.17 -5.43
CA GLU A 238 -17.69 -9.74 -4.14
C GLU A 238 -18.64 -8.81 -3.37
N PRO A 239 -19.63 -9.33 -2.62
CA PRO A 239 -20.38 -8.54 -1.66
C PRO A 239 -19.42 -7.89 -0.67
N PHE A 240 -19.62 -6.59 -0.40
CA PHE A 240 -18.72 -5.82 0.43
C PHE A 240 -19.48 -4.73 1.17
N ASP A 241 -19.34 -4.70 2.49
CA ASP A 241 -19.97 -3.74 3.40
C ASP A 241 -18.97 -3.03 4.34
N GLU A 242 -17.68 -3.39 4.30
CA GLU A 242 -16.59 -2.84 5.12
C GLU A 242 -15.94 -1.58 4.48
N PHE A 243 -16.75 -0.64 4.00
CA PHE A 243 -16.24 0.54 3.28
C PHE A 243 -15.41 1.45 4.17
N GLU A 244 -15.81 1.66 5.41
CA GLU A 244 -15.09 2.48 6.36
C GLU A 244 -13.70 1.90 6.66
N GLU A 245 -13.59 0.58 6.88
CA GLU A 245 -12.28 -0.06 7.10
C GLU A 245 -11.40 -0.01 5.85
N TRP A 246 -12.00 -0.15 4.65
CA TRP A 246 -11.24 -0.06 3.42
C TRP A 246 -10.74 1.35 3.14
N HIS A 247 -11.55 2.39 3.33
CA HIS A 247 -11.09 3.78 3.20
C HIS A 247 -10.02 4.11 4.24
N LEU A 248 -10.16 3.66 5.49
CA LEU A 248 -9.13 3.80 6.52
C LEU A 248 -7.83 3.13 6.08
N LYS A 249 -7.88 1.89 5.59
CA LYS A 249 -6.71 1.21 5.04
C LYS A 249 -6.08 2.01 3.90
N CYS A 250 -6.88 2.50 2.95
CA CYS A 250 -6.39 3.27 1.82
C CYS A 250 -5.77 4.62 2.22
N SER A 251 -6.22 5.23 3.32
CA SER A 251 -5.60 6.44 3.91
C SER A 251 -4.26 6.17 4.57
N HIS A 252 -3.91 4.91 4.85
CA HIS A 252 -2.67 4.52 5.53
C HIS A 252 -1.62 3.92 4.61
N TYR A 253 -1.87 3.96 3.30
CA TYR A 253 -0.91 3.58 2.28
C TYR A 253 -0.85 4.69 1.24
N PHE A 254 0.32 4.87 0.64
CA PHE A 254 0.53 5.83 -0.42
C PHE A 254 1.26 5.21 -1.60
N VAL A 255 1.14 5.87 -2.74
CA VAL A 255 2.03 5.69 -3.88
C VAL A 255 2.75 7.01 -4.14
N LEU A 256 4.06 6.94 -4.37
CA LEU A 256 4.93 8.06 -4.66
C LEU A 256 5.69 7.77 -5.94
N THR A 257 5.76 8.77 -6.81
CA THR A 257 6.70 8.77 -7.94
C THR A 257 7.64 9.96 -7.82
N ALA A 258 8.94 9.70 -7.88
CA ALA A 258 9.96 10.71 -8.02
C ALA A 258 10.67 10.58 -9.36
N SER A 259 11.16 11.67 -9.95
CA SER A 259 11.97 11.61 -11.17
C SER A 259 13.13 12.58 -11.18
N LYS A 260 14.15 12.24 -11.97
CA LYS A 260 15.33 13.03 -12.25
C LYS A 260 15.71 12.85 -13.73
N GLY A 261 15.98 13.96 -14.42
CA GLY A 261 16.56 13.96 -15.77
C GLY A 261 15.67 13.39 -16.89
N MET A 262 14.36 13.25 -16.66
CA MET A 262 13.41 12.68 -17.63
C MET A 262 12.64 13.79 -18.34
N GLU A 263 12.65 13.78 -19.69
CA GLU A 263 11.90 14.72 -20.55
C GLU A 263 11.20 13.94 -21.68
N PRO A 264 9.85 13.97 -21.79
CA PRO A 264 8.91 14.54 -20.82
C PRO A 264 8.98 13.77 -19.49
N SER A 265 8.59 14.42 -18.40
CA SER A 265 8.65 13.81 -17.08
C SER A 265 7.83 12.52 -17.02
N TRP A 266 8.44 11.43 -16.54
CA TRP A 266 7.77 10.15 -16.24
C TRP A 266 7.03 10.20 -14.90
N THR A 267 6.75 11.41 -14.42
CA THR A 267 5.76 11.68 -13.37
C THR A 267 4.42 11.95 -14.09
N PRO A 268 3.66 10.92 -14.51
CA PRO A 268 2.31 11.12 -15.07
C PRO A 268 1.37 11.82 -14.08
N LEU A 269 1.83 11.99 -12.84
CA LEU A 269 1.24 12.79 -11.79
C LEU A 269 1.10 14.29 -12.12
N LEU A 270 1.95 14.89 -12.97
CA LEU A 270 1.88 16.35 -13.19
C LEU A 270 0.81 16.81 -14.19
N SER A 271 0.50 16.02 -15.22
CA SER A 271 -0.44 16.43 -16.29
C SER A 271 -1.91 16.16 -15.98
N SER A 272 -2.21 15.24 -15.06
CA SER A 272 -3.57 14.93 -14.58
C SER A 272 -3.93 15.60 -13.25
N MET A 273 -2.94 16.12 -12.52
CA MET A 273 -3.14 16.91 -11.31
C MET A 273 -3.36 18.40 -11.59
N THR A 274 -4.28 18.73 -12.50
CA THR A 274 -5.26 19.76 -12.10
C THR A 274 -6.15 19.10 -11.06
N VAL A 275 -5.60 18.84 -9.87
CA VAL A 275 -6.40 18.61 -8.67
C VAL A 275 -7.29 19.84 -8.65
N PRO A 276 -8.62 19.75 -8.83
CA PRO A 276 -9.42 20.83 -8.33
C PRO A 276 -8.98 20.93 -6.88
N HIS A 277 -8.54 22.11 -6.43
CA HIS A 277 -8.58 22.39 -5.01
C HIS A 277 -10.07 22.31 -4.58
N CYS A 278 -10.63 21.11 -4.56
CA CYS A 278 -11.80 20.69 -3.81
C CYS A 278 -11.20 20.29 -2.47
N ASP A 279 -11.31 21.08 -1.41
CA ASP A 279 -12.26 22.14 -1.16
C ASP A 279 -11.53 23.32 -0.52
N GLY A 280 -12.02 24.54 -0.78
CA GLY A 280 -11.82 25.62 0.20
C GLY A 280 -12.14 25.09 1.60
N PRO A 281 -11.55 25.65 2.67
CA PRO A 281 -11.60 25.08 4.01
C PRO A 281 -12.99 24.55 4.29
N VAL A 282 -13.10 23.23 4.54
CA VAL A 282 -14.37 22.52 4.83
C VAL A 282 -15.21 23.50 5.60
N ARG A 283 -16.36 23.94 5.03
CA ARG A 283 -17.20 24.95 5.66
C ARG A 283 -17.66 24.39 6.99
N MET A 284 -16.90 24.68 8.04
CA MET A 284 -17.21 24.31 9.41
C MET A 284 -18.52 25.02 9.72
N ALA A 285 -19.61 24.27 9.83
CA ALA A 285 -20.94 24.80 10.14
C ALA A 285 -21.07 25.32 11.58
N GLY A 286 -19.94 25.67 12.21
CA GLY A 286 -19.78 25.92 13.64
C GLY A 286 -18.90 24.85 14.30
N SER A 287 -18.28 25.22 15.42
CA SER A 287 -17.66 24.26 16.34
C SER A 287 -18.57 24.10 17.56
N ILE A 288 -18.73 22.86 18.02
CA ILE A 288 -19.36 22.57 19.30
C ILE A 288 -18.24 22.21 20.26
N THR A 289 -18.07 22.97 21.33
CA THR A 289 -17.14 22.60 22.40
C THR A 289 -17.70 21.37 23.13
N ALA A 290 -17.15 20.21 22.82
CA ALA A 290 -17.38 18.99 23.58
C ALA A 290 -16.23 18.81 24.57
N ALA A 291 -16.56 18.50 25.82
CA ALA A 291 -15.58 18.06 26.82
C ALA A 291 -15.86 16.59 27.15
N VAL A 292 -14.80 15.79 27.26
CA VAL A 292 -14.92 14.44 27.78
C VAL A 292 -15.44 14.55 29.20
N CYS A 293 -16.68 14.11 29.43
CA CYS A 293 -17.23 14.05 30.77
C CYS A 293 -16.47 12.97 31.54
N ALA A 294 -15.80 13.34 32.65
CA ALA A 294 -15.29 12.36 33.59
C ALA A 294 -16.49 11.57 34.14
N VAL A 295 -16.66 10.35 33.67
CA VAL A 295 -17.83 9.54 33.98
C VAL A 295 -17.69 9.05 35.43
N HIS A 296 -18.47 9.62 36.35
CA HIS A 296 -18.78 9.01 37.66
C HIS A 296 -19.80 7.87 37.50
N SER A 297 -19.59 6.95 36.57
CA SER A 297 -20.50 5.83 36.36
C SER A 297 -19.71 4.54 36.23
N GLU A 298 -20.18 3.51 36.92
CA GLU A 298 -19.70 2.12 36.87
C GLU A 298 -19.95 1.44 35.51
N ILE A 299 -20.46 2.17 34.51
CA ILE A 299 -20.76 1.63 33.18
C ILE A 299 -19.45 1.44 32.41
N SER A 300 -19.10 0.18 32.18
CA SER A 300 -18.21 -0.18 31.08
C SER A 300 -18.89 0.27 29.78
N GLY A 301 -18.33 1.26 29.08
CA GLY A 301 -18.93 1.85 27.89
C GLY A 301 -19.43 0.82 26.87
N LEU A 302 -20.40 1.22 26.03
CA LEU A 302 -21.02 0.32 25.06
C LEU A 302 -20.00 -0.16 24.01
N ARG A 303 -19.53 -1.40 24.14
CA ARG A 303 -18.58 -2.03 23.21
C ARG A 303 -19.29 -2.68 22.01
N ARG A 304 -19.81 -1.86 21.10
CA ARG A 304 -20.37 -2.31 19.81
C ARG A 304 -20.33 -1.22 18.76
N TYR A 305 -20.35 -1.59 17.49
CA TYR A 305 -20.40 -0.68 16.33
C TYR A 305 -21.53 -1.06 15.38
N GLY A 306 -21.87 -0.17 14.44
CA GLY A 306 -23.01 -0.36 13.52
C GLY A 306 -24.37 -0.47 14.21
N HIS A 307 -24.48 0.02 15.45
CA HIS A 307 -25.71 -0.04 16.25
C HIS A 307 -26.60 1.18 16.00
N HIS A 308 -27.87 1.07 16.37
CA HIS A 308 -28.81 2.20 16.33
C HIS A 308 -29.27 2.56 17.75
N SER A 309 -29.32 3.86 18.06
CA SER A 309 -29.73 4.38 19.35
C SER A 309 -30.87 5.38 19.19
N VAL A 310 -31.93 5.23 19.97
CA VAL A 310 -33.12 6.10 19.94
C VAL A 310 -33.49 6.56 21.34
N LEU A 311 -33.85 7.84 21.47
CA LEU A 311 -34.42 8.38 22.69
C LEU A 311 -35.90 7.97 22.78
N ILE A 312 -36.24 7.05 23.69
CA ILE A 312 -37.62 6.53 23.82
C ILE A 312 -38.46 7.32 24.83
N LYS A 313 -37.80 7.96 25.81
CA LYS A 313 -38.39 8.86 26.81
C LYS A 313 -37.34 9.90 27.20
N PRO A 314 -37.73 11.05 27.80
CA PRO A 314 -36.76 11.91 28.46
C PRO A 314 -35.85 11.07 29.36
N ASN A 315 -34.54 11.23 29.21
CA ASN A 315 -33.53 10.49 29.99
C ASN A 315 -33.46 8.98 29.76
N VAL A 316 -34.10 8.42 28.71
CA VAL A 316 -34.02 6.98 28.39
C VAL A 316 -33.65 6.76 26.94
N ILE A 317 -32.46 6.21 26.70
CA ILE A 317 -31.95 5.84 25.38
C ILE A 317 -31.99 4.33 25.25
N LEU A 318 -32.58 3.84 24.16
CA LEU A 318 -32.56 2.43 23.77
C LEU A 318 -31.58 2.25 22.62
N THR A 319 -30.65 1.31 22.77
CA THR A 319 -29.68 0.93 21.76
C THR A 319 -29.91 -0.52 21.34
N THR A 320 -29.92 -0.79 20.04
CA THR A 320 -30.15 -2.12 19.47
C THR A 320 -29.30 -2.37 18.23
N GLY A 321 -29.14 -3.64 17.87
CA GLY A 321 -28.36 -4.09 16.73
C GLY A 321 -26.86 -3.84 16.90
N GLY A 322 -26.17 -3.82 15.75
CA GLY A 322 -24.73 -3.71 15.67
C GLY A 322 -23.97 -5.02 15.90
N PHE A 323 -22.65 -4.90 15.84
CA PHE A 323 -21.69 -5.97 16.12
C PHE A 323 -20.82 -5.58 17.31
N GLY A 324 -20.45 -6.55 18.12
CA GLY A 324 -19.64 -6.33 19.31
C GLY A 324 -19.03 -7.65 19.78
N GLU A 325 -18.55 -7.66 21.03
CA GLU A 325 -17.88 -8.82 21.61
C GLU A 325 -18.78 -9.49 22.67
N GLU A 326 -19.01 -10.79 22.53
CA GLU A 326 -19.67 -11.65 23.52
C GLU A 326 -18.77 -12.88 23.72
N ASP A 327 -18.40 -13.18 24.97
CA ASP A 327 -17.50 -14.28 25.36
C ASP A 327 -16.17 -14.34 24.57
N GLY A 328 -15.56 -13.17 24.30
CA GLY A 328 -14.30 -13.08 23.56
C GLY A 328 -14.44 -13.27 22.05
N ARG A 329 -15.68 -13.38 21.53
CA ARG A 329 -15.96 -13.56 20.11
C ARG A 329 -16.70 -12.36 19.55
N HIS A 330 -16.26 -11.92 18.39
CA HIS A 330 -16.94 -10.90 17.64
C HIS A 330 -18.21 -11.47 17.00
N CYS A 331 -19.38 -10.88 17.31
CA CYS A 331 -20.67 -11.39 16.85
C CYS A 331 -21.73 -10.29 16.70
N ARG A 332 -22.82 -10.63 16.03
CA ARG A 332 -24.00 -9.77 15.92
C ARG A 332 -24.71 -9.69 17.26
N MET A 333 -24.87 -8.47 17.77
CA MET A 333 -25.52 -8.22 19.06
C MET A 333 -27.03 -8.43 18.95
N ARG A 334 -27.59 -9.28 19.82
CA ARG A 334 -29.04 -9.57 19.89
C ARG A 334 -29.74 -8.92 21.08
N ASN A 335 -28.97 -8.32 21.99
CA ASN A 335 -29.47 -7.68 23.17
C ASN A 335 -29.83 -6.21 22.93
N PHE A 336 -30.86 -5.76 23.63
CA PHE A 336 -31.17 -4.36 23.80
C PHE A 336 -30.35 -3.82 24.95
N HIS A 337 -29.80 -2.64 24.76
CA HIS A 337 -29.08 -1.91 25.80
C HIS A 337 -29.85 -0.64 26.13
N VAL A 338 -30.16 -0.41 27.39
CA VAL A 338 -30.92 0.75 27.84
C VAL A 338 -30.03 1.63 28.69
N LEU A 339 -29.91 2.90 28.32
CA LEU A 339 -29.25 3.93 29.13
C LEU A 339 -30.32 4.81 29.77
N ILE A 340 -30.37 4.82 31.10
CA ILE A 340 -31.35 5.57 31.89
C ILE A 340 -30.59 6.62 32.71
N LYS A 341 -30.92 7.90 32.55
CA LYS A 341 -30.39 8.97 33.40
C LYS A 341 -31.26 9.15 34.64
N HIS A 342 -30.66 8.95 35.81
CA HIS A 342 -31.30 9.09 37.11
C HIS A 342 -30.40 9.91 38.05
N ALA A 343 -30.98 10.93 38.72
CA ALA A 343 -30.27 11.82 39.65
C ALA A 343 -28.99 12.47 39.06
N GLY A 344 -28.99 12.78 37.76
CA GLY A 344 -27.85 13.39 37.08
C GLY A 344 -26.85 12.39 36.47
N TYR A 345 -26.93 11.10 36.80
CA TYR A 345 -26.01 10.05 36.34
C TYR A 345 -26.70 9.10 35.35
N TRP A 346 -25.95 8.60 34.36
CA TRP A 346 -26.42 7.54 33.48
C TRP A 346 -26.19 6.18 34.13
N LYS A 347 -27.17 5.28 33.99
CA LYS A 347 -27.10 3.85 34.33
C LYS A 347 -27.35 3.03 33.07
N ALA A 348 -26.58 1.95 32.88
CA ALA A 348 -26.74 1.01 31.79
C ALA A 348 -27.44 -0.25 32.29
N ASP A 349 -28.37 -0.77 31.50
CA ASP A 349 -28.99 -2.07 31.72
C ASP A 349 -29.11 -2.83 30.38
N CYS A 350 -29.14 -4.16 30.44
CA CYS A 350 -29.22 -5.01 29.27
C CYS A 350 -30.51 -5.83 29.30
N VAL A 351 -31.38 -5.59 28.33
CA VAL A 351 -32.61 -6.36 28.15
C VAL A 351 -32.37 -7.37 27.04
N LYS A 352 -32.34 -8.65 27.40
CA LYS A 352 -32.38 -9.74 26.41
C LYS A 352 -33.84 -9.97 26.03
N LYS A 353 -34.11 -10.09 24.73
CA LYS A 353 -35.39 -10.64 24.28
C LYS A 353 -35.35 -12.12 24.63
N GLU A 354 -36.22 -12.58 25.52
CA GLU A 354 -36.56 -13.99 25.56
C GLU A 354 -37.20 -14.31 24.21
N ASP A 355 -36.54 -15.13 23.38
CA ASP A 355 -37.23 -15.71 22.23
C ASP A 355 -38.09 -16.85 22.80
N PRO A 356 -39.42 -16.72 22.90
CA PRO A 356 -40.25 -17.90 22.98
C PRO A 356 -40.09 -18.60 21.63
N ASP A 357 -39.52 -19.79 21.66
CA ASP A 357 -39.43 -20.77 20.57
C ASP A 357 -40.62 -20.69 19.60
N LYS A 358 -40.54 -19.83 18.59
CA LYS A 358 -41.41 -19.83 17.42
C LYS A 358 -40.60 -19.36 16.23
N ARG A 359 -40.20 -20.36 15.44
CA ARG A 359 -39.73 -20.23 14.07
C ARG A 359 -40.51 -19.12 13.37
N TRP A 360 -39.80 -18.10 12.90
CA TRP A 360 -40.31 -17.24 11.84
C TRP A 360 -40.18 -18.03 10.54
N GLY A 361 -41.22 -18.79 10.21
CA GLY A 361 -41.25 -19.67 9.05
C GLY A 361 -42.45 -20.62 9.08
N GLU A 362 -43.63 -20.06 8.82
CA GLU A 362 -44.63 -20.67 7.92
C GLU A 362 -44.98 -19.63 6.86
#